data_AF-A0A355AQ42-F1
#
_entry.id   AF-A0A355AQ42-F1
#
_cell.length_a   1.000
_cell.length_b   1.000
_cell.length_c   1.000
_cell.angle_alpha   90.00
_cell.angle_beta   90.00
_cell.angle_gamma   90.00
#
_symmetry.space_group_name_H-M   'P 1'
#
loop_
_entity.id
_entity.type
_entity.pdbx_description
1 polymer ?
#
loop_
_entity_poly.entity_id
_entity_poly.type
_entity_poly.pdbx_seq_one_letter_code
_entity_poly.pdbx_strand_id
1 'polypeptide(L)'
;MAVSADEVTQYHDTGLIFPRRVMSAADAANYLAELEVYETNSGGPINGKWRYKSHLVFPWFNRLMRHPAILDLVRAILGNDLMVWTTHIYPKEPGDGRFVSWHQDSAHWGLDSDQVLTVWVALTDT
;
A
#
# COMPACT_ATOMS: atom_id res chain seq x y z
N MET A 1 10.07 11.25 -7.88
CA MET A 1 9.22 12.47 -8.03
C MET A 1 9.37 13.26 -6.75
N ALA A 2 9.67 14.56 -6.81
CA ALA A 2 9.77 15.36 -5.59
C ALA A 2 8.39 15.58 -4.96
N VAL A 3 8.30 15.47 -3.63
CA VAL A 3 7.17 15.99 -2.84
C VAL A 3 7.51 17.44 -2.50
N SER A 4 6.59 18.36 -2.74
CA SER A 4 6.81 19.76 -2.40
C SER A 4 6.72 20.00 -0.89
N ALA A 5 7.30 21.10 -0.39
CA ALA A 5 7.18 21.48 1.01
C ALA A 5 5.71 21.71 1.43
N ASP A 6 4.90 22.23 0.51
CA ASP A 6 3.46 22.44 0.73
C ASP A 6 2.72 21.11 0.87
N GLU A 7 3.08 20.09 0.08
CA GLU A 7 2.50 18.75 0.21
C GLU A 7 2.92 18.04 1.51
N VAL A 8 4.17 18.23 1.95
CA VAL A 8 4.61 17.73 3.26
C VAL A 8 3.81 18.41 4.37
N THR A 9 3.63 19.73 4.28
CA THR A 9 2.81 20.50 5.25
C THR A 9 1.36 20.00 5.25
N GLN A 10 0.76 19.84 4.07
CA GLN A 10 -0.59 19.29 3.92
C GLN A 10 -0.71 17.91 4.58
N TYR A 11 0.28 17.03 4.39
CA TYR A 11 0.28 15.71 5.03
C TYR A 11 0.27 15.83 6.55
N HIS A 12 1.07 16.71 7.14
CA HIS A 12 1.10 16.91 8.59
C HIS A 12 -0.20 17.54 9.13
N ASP A 13 -0.82 18.44 8.38
CA ASP A 13 -2.06 19.12 8.80
C ASP A 13 -3.32 18.25 8.64
N THR A 14 -3.37 17.44 7.59
CA THR A 14 -4.59 16.70 7.19
C THR A 14 -4.48 15.19 7.35
N GLY A 15 -3.27 14.65 7.51
CA GLY A 15 -2.98 13.22 7.59
C GLY A 15 -2.95 12.50 6.24
N LEU A 16 -3.08 13.21 5.11
CA LEU A 16 -3.19 12.58 3.79
C LEU A 16 -2.74 13.46 2.62
N ILE A 17 -2.08 12.83 1.64
CA ILE A 17 -1.80 13.41 0.32
C ILE A 17 -2.26 12.43 -0.77
N PHE A 18 -3.28 12.80 -1.53
CA PHE A 18 -3.84 11.99 -2.60
C PHE A 18 -4.57 12.87 -3.64
N PRO A 19 -4.68 12.44 -4.91
CA PRO A 19 -4.02 11.29 -5.52
C PRO A 19 -2.57 11.56 -5.92
N ARG A 20 -1.70 10.55 -5.88
CA ARG A 20 -0.31 10.61 -6.40
C ARG A 20 -0.06 9.44 -7.33
N ARG A 21 0.32 9.73 -8.58
CA ARG A 21 0.67 8.71 -9.57
C ARG A 21 2.08 8.18 -9.28
N VAL A 22 2.21 6.93 -8.85
CA VAL A 22 3.50 6.31 -8.53
C VAL A 22 4.03 5.40 -9.64
N MET A 23 3.17 4.91 -10.53
CA MET A 23 3.52 4.03 -11.65
C MET A 23 2.51 4.21 -12.79
N SER A 24 2.81 3.67 -13.98
CA SER A 24 1.85 3.70 -15.10
C SER A 24 0.70 2.71 -14.90
N ALA A 25 -0.40 2.87 -15.62
CA ALA A 25 -1.51 1.91 -15.61
C ALA A 25 -1.06 0.51 -16.10
N ALA A 26 -0.12 0.46 -17.04
CA ALA A 26 0.45 -0.80 -17.53
C ALA A 26 1.28 -1.50 -16.44
N ASP A 27 2.08 -0.76 -15.67
CA ASP A 27 2.84 -1.33 -14.55
C ASP A 27 1.91 -1.86 -13.46
N ALA A 28 0.85 -1.11 -13.14
CA ALA A 28 -0.17 -1.55 -12.19
C ALA A 28 -0.85 -2.86 -12.65
N ALA A 29 -1.20 -2.94 -13.94
CA ALA A 29 -1.76 -4.15 -14.54
C ALA A 29 -0.79 -5.35 -14.49
N ASN A 30 0.52 -5.13 -14.66
CA ASN A 30 1.52 -6.19 -14.55
C ASN A 30 1.58 -6.75 -13.11
N TYR A 31 1.57 -5.89 -12.09
CA TYR A 31 1.51 -6.34 -10.69
C TYR A 31 0.21 -7.06 -10.37
N LEU A 32 -0.92 -6.57 -10.92
CA LEU A 32 -2.21 -7.22 -10.78
C LEU A 32 -2.19 -8.63 -11.38
N ALA A 33 -1.65 -8.79 -12.59
CA ALA A 33 -1.53 -10.10 -13.25
C ALA A 33 -0.70 -11.10 -12.41
N GLU A 34 0.36 -10.64 -11.72
CA GLU A 34 1.12 -11.52 -10.81
C GLU A 34 0.30 -11.97 -9.59
N LEU A 35 -0.60 -11.12 -9.08
CA LEU A 35 -1.57 -11.51 -8.05
C LEU A 35 -2.60 -12.51 -8.61
N GLU A 36 -3.17 -12.24 -9.78
CA GLU A 36 -4.18 -13.09 -10.43
C GLU A 36 -3.64 -14.49 -10.77
N VAL A 37 -2.35 -14.62 -11.12
CA VAL A 37 -1.69 -15.92 -11.28
C VAL A 37 -1.71 -16.71 -9.97
N TYR A 38 -1.44 -16.07 -8.84
CA TYR A 38 -1.54 -16.73 -7.54
C TYR A 38 -2.98 -17.14 -7.23
N GLU A 39 -3.96 -16.26 -7.49
CA GLU A 39 -5.37 -16.52 -7.22
C GLU A 39 -5.92 -17.67 -8.08
N THR A 40 -5.54 -17.70 -9.36
CA THR A 40 -5.86 -18.80 -10.29
C THR A 40 -5.32 -20.13 -9.78
N ASN A 41 -4.05 -20.16 -9.37
CA ASN A 41 -3.40 -21.38 -8.88
C ASN A 41 -3.94 -21.82 -7.50
N SER A 42 -4.45 -20.89 -6.70
CA SER A 42 -4.97 -21.15 -5.36
C SER A 42 -6.49 -21.41 -5.35
N GLY A 43 -7.17 -21.24 -6.48
CA GLY A 43 -8.60 -21.49 -6.62
C GLY A 43 -9.50 -20.35 -6.12
N GLY A 44 -8.99 -19.12 -6.04
CA GLY A 44 -9.79 -17.95 -5.68
C GLY A 44 -8.98 -16.76 -5.15
N PRO A 45 -9.67 -15.65 -4.76
CA PRO A 45 -9.03 -14.43 -4.31
C PRO A 45 -8.13 -14.64 -3.09
N ILE A 46 -7.07 -13.84 -3.00
CA ILE A 46 -6.15 -13.89 -1.87
C ILE A 46 -6.90 -13.61 -0.56
N ASN A 47 -6.70 -14.47 0.43
CA ASN A 47 -7.46 -14.42 1.67
C ASN A 47 -6.64 -14.84 2.90
N GLY A 48 -7.25 -14.65 4.07
CA GLY A 48 -6.69 -15.06 5.36
C GLY A 48 -5.29 -14.49 5.59
N LYS A 49 -4.39 -15.34 6.08
CA LYS A 49 -3.01 -14.95 6.43
C LYS A 49 -2.17 -14.48 5.24
N TRP A 50 -2.51 -14.86 4.00
CA TRP A 50 -1.71 -14.55 2.82
C TRP A 50 -1.83 -13.08 2.38
N ARG A 51 -2.93 -12.42 2.76
CA ARG A 51 -3.11 -10.98 2.57
C ARG A 51 -2.21 -10.12 3.46
N TYR A 52 -1.62 -10.67 4.51
CA TYR A 52 -0.83 -9.93 5.50
C TYR A 52 0.65 -10.26 5.36
N LYS A 53 1.51 -9.24 5.53
CA LYS A 53 2.96 -9.35 5.29
C LYS A 53 3.29 -9.99 3.94
N SER A 54 2.46 -9.71 2.93
CA SER A 54 2.55 -10.22 1.57
C SER A 54 3.94 -10.03 0.94
N HIS A 55 4.68 -8.97 1.31
CA HIS A 55 6.08 -8.78 0.90
C HIS A 55 7.04 -9.92 1.26
N LEU A 56 6.71 -10.76 2.26
CA LEU A 56 7.54 -11.91 2.66
C LEU A 56 7.34 -13.13 1.75
N VAL A 57 6.22 -13.21 1.03
CA VAL A 57 5.82 -14.40 0.27
C VAL A 57 5.58 -14.13 -1.21
N PHE A 58 5.39 -12.86 -1.59
CA PHE A 58 5.18 -12.44 -2.97
C PHE A 58 6.33 -11.56 -3.46
N PRO A 59 7.18 -12.07 -4.38
CA PRO A 59 8.27 -11.28 -4.96
C PRO A 59 7.80 -10.00 -5.66
N TRP A 60 6.62 -10.03 -6.29
CA TRP A 60 6.03 -8.86 -6.95
C TRP A 60 5.74 -7.74 -5.96
N PHE A 61 5.22 -8.07 -4.77
CA PHE A 61 4.92 -7.08 -3.74
C PHE A 61 6.21 -6.49 -3.18
N ASN A 62 7.25 -7.31 -2.97
CA ASN A 62 8.56 -6.81 -2.55
C ASN A 62 9.18 -5.85 -3.59
N ARG A 63 8.99 -6.08 -4.90
CA ARG A 63 9.39 -5.12 -5.94
C ARG A 63 8.56 -3.84 -5.85
N LEU A 64 7.24 -3.96 -5.74
CA LEU A 64 6.32 -2.83 -5.66
C LEU A 64 6.64 -1.92 -4.47
N MET A 65 6.78 -2.46 -3.25
CA MET A 65 7.07 -1.63 -2.06
C MET A 65 8.42 -0.89 -2.13
N ARG A 66 9.33 -1.33 -3.02
CA ARG A 66 10.64 -0.71 -3.25
C ARG A 66 10.64 0.23 -4.46
N HIS A 67 9.48 0.47 -5.08
CA HIS A 67 9.38 1.33 -6.25
C HIS A 67 9.92 2.74 -5.91
N PRO A 68 10.84 3.32 -6.70
CA PRO A 68 11.49 4.59 -6.37
C PRO A 68 10.50 5.71 -6.08
N ALA A 69 9.43 5.81 -6.88
CA ALA A 69 8.40 6.82 -6.64
C ALA A 69 7.68 6.65 -5.30
N ILE A 70 7.51 5.42 -4.80
CA ILE A 70 6.93 5.18 -3.46
C ILE A 70 7.94 5.60 -2.40
N LEU A 71 9.20 5.16 -2.52
CA LEU A 71 10.25 5.50 -1.56
C LEU A 71 10.48 7.02 -1.48
N ASP A 72 10.44 7.73 -2.60
CA ASP A 72 10.55 9.20 -2.64
C ASP A 72 9.45 9.88 -1.81
N LEU A 73 8.20 9.38 -1.89
CA LEU A 73 7.08 9.91 -1.10
C LEU A 73 7.31 9.67 0.39
N VAL A 74 7.67 8.45 0.77
CA VAL A 74 7.87 8.09 2.19
C VAL A 74 9.06 8.83 2.79
N ARG A 75 10.17 8.94 2.05
CA ARG A 75 11.38 9.62 2.52
C ARG A 75 11.19 11.11 2.76
N ALA A 76 10.30 11.75 2.01
CA ALA A 76 9.97 13.16 2.22
C ALA A 76 9.28 13.40 3.58
N ILE A 77 8.65 12.38 4.16
CA ILE A 77 7.88 12.48 5.41
C ILE A 77 8.63 11.85 6.60
N LEU A 78 9.12 10.62 6.44
CA LEU A 78 9.76 9.84 7.52
C LEU A 78 11.30 9.84 7.48
N GLY A 79 11.90 10.43 6.44
CA GLY A 79 13.35 10.41 6.25
C GLY A 79 13.87 9.11 5.61
N ASN A 80 15.19 8.90 5.66
CA ASN A 80 15.86 7.89 4.83
C ASN A 80 15.97 6.49 5.46
N ASP A 81 15.86 6.39 6.78
CA ASP A 81 15.94 5.11 7.50
C ASP A 81 14.53 4.51 7.62
N LEU A 82 14.21 3.62 6.69
CA LEU A 82 12.85 3.12 6.49
C LEU A 82 12.79 1.61 6.68
N MET A 83 11.79 1.17 7.44
CA MET A 83 11.41 -0.22 7.59
C MET A 83 9.96 -0.41 7.17
N VAL A 84 9.70 -1.44 6.35
CA VAL A 84 8.33 -1.90 6.12
C VAL A 84 7.94 -2.85 7.23
N TRP A 85 7.09 -2.38 8.14
CA TRP A 85 6.61 -3.17 9.27
C TRP A 85 5.54 -4.20 8.86
N THR A 86 4.62 -3.81 7.97
CA THR A 86 3.59 -4.69 7.43
C THR A 86 3.18 -4.27 6.02
N THR A 87 2.57 -5.20 5.28
CA THR A 87 1.95 -4.94 3.96
C THR A 87 0.68 -5.73 3.84
N HIS A 88 -0.40 -5.09 3.39
CA HIS A 88 -1.69 -5.74 3.25
C HIS A 88 -2.19 -5.65 1.80
N ILE A 89 -2.72 -6.73 1.25
CA ILE A 89 -3.51 -6.71 0.00
C ILE A 89 -4.99 -6.64 0.39
N TYR A 90 -5.76 -5.73 -0.22
CA TYR A 90 -7.19 -5.57 0.04
C TYR A 90 -8.04 -5.86 -1.21
N PRO A 91 -8.18 -7.12 -1.65
CA PRO A 91 -9.11 -7.46 -2.73
C PRO A 91 -10.56 -7.14 -2.31
N LYS A 92 -11.29 -6.54 -3.26
CA LYS A 92 -12.71 -6.20 -3.18
C LYS A 92 -13.38 -6.64 -4.46
N GLU A 93 -13.86 -7.89 -4.45
CA GLU A 93 -14.55 -8.47 -5.60
C GLU A 93 -15.90 -7.80 -5.87
N PRO A 94 -16.36 -7.77 -7.13
CA PRO A 94 -17.71 -7.32 -7.45
C PRO A 94 -18.76 -8.03 -6.60
N GLY A 95 -19.62 -7.26 -5.93
CA GLY A 95 -20.66 -7.79 -5.04
C GLY A 95 -20.18 -8.16 -3.64
N ASP A 96 -18.92 -7.92 -3.28
CA ASP A 96 -18.43 -8.09 -1.91
C ASP A 96 -19.06 -7.05 -0.96
N GLY A 97 -19.98 -7.49 -0.10
CA GLY A 97 -20.64 -6.63 0.89
C GLY A 97 -19.79 -6.29 2.12
N ARG A 98 -18.56 -6.81 2.23
CA ARG A 98 -17.66 -6.45 3.35
C ARG A 98 -17.29 -4.97 3.22
N PHE A 99 -17.25 -4.26 4.34
CA PHE A 99 -16.76 -2.89 4.40
C PHE A 99 -15.79 -2.72 5.57
N VAL A 100 -15.03 -1.62 5.54
CA VAL A 100 -14.18 -1.20 6.64
C VAL A 100 -14.89 -0.03 7.32
N SER A 101 -15.25 -0.18 8.60
CA SER A 101 -15.90 0.89 9.36
C SER A 101 -14.92 2.03 9.67
N TRP A 102 -15.44 3.17 10.10
CA TRP A 102 -14.61 4.25 10.65
C TRP A 102 -13.72 3.73 11.78
N HIS A 103 -12.41 3.95 11.66
CA HIS A 103 -11.40 3.56 12.65
C HIS A 103 -10.08 4.30 12.39
N GLN A 104 -9.12 4.12 13.29
CA GLN A 104 -7.71 4.50 13.11
C GLN A 104 -6.87 3.23 13.12
N ASP A 105 -6.03 3.03 12.10
CA ASP A 105 -5.25 1.80 11.99
C ASP A 105 -4.28 1.62 13.17
N SER A 106 -3.62 2.71 13.59
CA SER A 106 -2.62 2.71 14.66
C SER A 106 -3.16 2.23 16.02
N ALA A 107 -4.45 2.43 16.28
CA ALA A 107 -5.09 1.96 17.50
C ALA A 107 -5.05 0.43 17.66
N HIS A 108 -4.74 -0.30 16.58
CA HIS A 108 -4.76 -1.76 16.55
C HIS A 108 -3.35 -2.37 16.45
N TRP A 109 -2.31 -1.53 16.41
CA TRP A 109 -0.95 -1.95 16.09
C TRP A 109 -0.05 -2.15 17.31
N GLY A 110 -0.39 -1.52 18.45
CA GLY A 110 0.42 -1.59 19.67
C GLY A 110 1.82 -0.97 19.51
N LEU A 111 1.99 -0.08 18.54
CA LEU A 111 3.22 0.70 18.37
C LEU A 111 3.24 1.85 19.37
N ASP A 112 4.42 2.14 19.90
CA ASP A 112 4.69 3.26 20.82
C ASP A 112 5.20 4.51 20.09
N SER A 113 5.22 4.49 18.75
CA SER A 113 5.71 5.57 17.89
C SER A 113 4.66 5.98 16.86
N ASP A 114 4.62 7.28 16.58
CA ASP A 114 3.81 7.91 15.52
C ASP A 114 4.59 8.08 14.20
N GLN A 115 5.85 7.66 14.14
CA GLN A 115 6.71 7.70 12.95
C GLN A 115 6.38 6.55 11.99
N VAL A 116 5.09 6.45 11.61
CA VAL A 116 4.53 5.42 10.75
C VAL A 116 3.54 6.05 9.78
N LEU A 117 3.55 5.60 8.53
CA LEU A 117 2.56 5.98 7.52
C LEU A 117 2.14 4.80 6.68
N THR A 118 1.01 4.95 6.00
CA THR A 118 0.49 3.96 5.05
C THR A 118 0.57 4.53 3.64
N VAL A 119 1.17 3.76 2.72
CA VAL A 119 1.05 4.03 1.28
C VAL A 119 -0.02 3.11 0.71
N TRP A 120 -1.14 3.69 0.28
CA TRP A 120 -2.21 2.95 -0.37
C TRP A 120 -2.02 2.99 -1.89
N VAL A 121 -1.85 1.81 -2.50
CA VAL A 121 -1.58 1.68 -3.94
C VAL A 121 -2.74 0.95 -4.60
N ALA A 122 -3.39 1.64 -5.53
CA ALA A 122 -4.41 1.06 -6.39
C ALA A 122 -3.75 0.27 -7.53
N LEU A 123 -4.07 -1.02 -7.65
CA LEU A 123 -3.68 -1.86 -8.81
C LEU A 123 -4.77 -1.89 -9.89
N THR A 124 -5.99 -1.59 -9.50
CA THR A 124 -7.16 -1.35 -10.37
C THR A 124 -7.55 0.12 -10.27
N ASP A 125 -8.37 0.61 -11.20
CA ASP A 125 -8.99 1.93 -11.05
C ASP A 125 -9.91 1.95 -9.81
N THR A 126 -9.91 3.08 -9.09
CA THR A 126 -10.61 3.30 -7.81
C THR A 126 -11.21 4.68 -7.76
#